data_AF-A0A183KYK1-F1
#
_entry.id   AF-A0A183KYK1-F1
#
_cell.length_a   1.000
_cell.length_b   1.000
_cell.length_c   1.000
_cell.angle_alpha   90.00
_cell.angle_beta   90.00
_cell.angle_gamma   90.00
#
_symmetry.space_group_name_H-M   'P 1'
#
loop_
_entity.id
_entity.type
_entity.pdbx_description
1 polymer ?
#
loop_
_entity_poly.entity_id
_entity_poly.type
_entity_poly.pdbx_seq_one_letter_code
_entity_poly.pdbx_strand_id
1 'polypeptide(L)'
;MKFKKHWTTGRTISQTFNTAFLQDTDKLNKFKIVLSNKFQAFHDVLNGEETTMESNWKVIKETITSTCHEVLGHEKHHNKERITVDTLDKIQERRNKKAAINTSRTRAEKAKAQA
;
A
#
# COMPACT_ATOMS: atom_id res chain seq x y z
N MET A 1 12.51 -26.42 0.28
CA MET A 1 13.19 -25.39 1.09
C MET A 1 12.13 -24.50 1.72
N LYS A 2 11.94 -24.57 3.04
CA LYS A 2 10.89 -23.83 3.77
C LYS A 2 11.41 -22.43 4.13
N PHE A 3 10.78 -21.37 3.64
CA PHE A 3 11.08 -20.01 4.07
C PHE A 3 10.29 -19.70 5.35
N LYS A 4 10.98 -19.63 6.49
CA LYS A 4 10.44 -19.06 7.73
C LYS A 4 10.36 -17.54 7.57
N LYS A 5 9.15 -17.01 7.41
CA LYS A 5 8.88 -15.58 7.51
C LYS A 5 8.82 -15.20 8.99
N HIS A 6 9.70 -14.30 9.37
CA HIS A 6 9.59 -13.53 10.60
C HIS A 6 9.66 -12.08 10.15
N TRP A 7 8.51 -11.41 10.19
CA TRP A 7 8.44 -9.97 10.17
C TRP A 7 7.38 -9.61 11.21
N THR A 8 7.83 -9.24 12.40
CA THR A 8 7.00 -8.89 13.55
C THR A 8 7.49 -7.50 13.96
N THR A 9 6.77 -6.46 13.56
CA THR A 9 5.77 -5.73 14.35
C THR A 9 6.40 -4.47 14.91
N GLY A 10 6.06 -3.36 14.26
CA GLY A 10 6.54 -2.02 14.56
C GLY A 10 6.31 -1.09 13.38
N ARG A 11 5.21 -1.30 12.62
CA ARG A 11 4.87 -0.44 11.49
C ARG A 11 3.50 0.13 11.79
N THR A 12 3.48 1.38 12.27
CA THR A 12 2.32 2.25 12.11
C THR A 12 2.02 2.20 10.61
N ILE A 13 0.88 1.61 10.23
CA ILE A 13 0.46 1.60 8.83
C ILE A 13 0.19 3.07 8.52
N SER A 14 1.16 3.76 7.92
CA SER A 14 0.92 5.06 7.33
C SER A 14 -0.22 4.84 6.33
N GLN A 15 -1.42 5.28 6.68
CA GLN A 15 -2.56 5.25 5.78
C GLN A 15 -2.26 6.28 4.71
N THR A 16 -1.69 5.80 3.60
CA THR A 16 -1.57 6.63 2.42
C THR A 16 -2.94 6.72 1.75
N PHE A 17 -3.38 7.96 1.58
CA PHE A 17 -4.60 8.29 0.87
C PHE A 17 -4.27 8.56 -0.60
N ASN A 18 -5.23 8.32 -1.48
CA ASN A 18 -5.03 8.58 -2.90
C ASN A 18 -4.89 10.10 -3.16
N THR A 19 -3.66 10.56 -3.43
CA THR A 19 -3.36 11.98 -3.69
C THR A 19 -3.85 12.48 -5.04
N ALA A 20 -4.15 11.59 -6.00
CA ALA A 20 -4.75 11.99 -7.28
C ALA A 20 -6.13 12.64 -7.09
N PHE A 21 -6.82 12.32 -5.99
CA PHE A 21 -8.12 12.90 -5.65
C PHE A 21 -8.05 14.40 -5.32
N LEU A 22 -6.88 14.91 -4.91
CA LEU A 22 -6.66 16.33 -4.63
C LEU A 22 -6.34 17.15 -5.89
N GLN A 23 -6.06 16.48 -7.02
CA GLN A 23 -5.84 17.17 -8.31
C GLN A 23 -7.16 17.53 -9.00
N ASP A 24 -8.24 16.85 -8.64
CA ASP A 24 -9.59 17.13 -9.10
C ASP A 24 -10.20 18.24 -8.24
N THR A 25 -10.51 19.37 -8.88
CA THR A 25 -10.93 20.59 -8.18
C THR A 25 -12.29 20.44 -7.52
N ASP A 26 -13.22 19.71 -8.14
CA ASP A 26 -14.57 19.48 -7.59
C ASP A 26 -14.50 18.58 -6.36
N LYS A 27 -13.68 17.52 -6.43
CA LYS A 27 -13.42 16.64 -5.30
C LYS A 27 -12.72 17.33 -4.14
N LEU A 28 -11.74 18.20 -4.44
CA LEU A 28 -11.06 19.00 -3.42
C LEU A 28 -12.03 19.96 -2.72
N ASN A 29 -12.93 20.60 -3.47
CA ASN A 29 -13.95 21.47 -2.89
C ASN A 29 -14.94 20.70 -2.03
N LYS A 30 -15.37 19.50 -2.47
CA LYS A 30 -16.19 18.60 -1.65
C LYS A 30 -15.49 18.21 -0.35
N PHE A 31 -14.20 17.87 -0.40
CA PHE A 31 -13.40 17.58 0.79
C PHE A 31 -13.41 18.75 1.78
N LYS A 32 -13.15 19.96 1.30
CA LYS A 32 -13.16 21.18 2.14
C LYS A 32 -14.51 21.40 2.81
N ILE A 33 -15.61 21.28 2.07
CA ILE A 33 -16.97 21.48 2.61
C ILE A 33 -17.29 20.44 3.68
N VAL A 34 -17.04 19.15 3.42
CA VAL A 34 -17.32 18.08 4.39
C VAL A 34 -16.49 18.26 5.66
N LEU A 35 -15.20 18.61 5.50
CA LEU A 35 -14.32 18.85 6.63
C LEU A 35 -14.78 20.05 7.46
N SER A 36 -15.10 21.18 6.82
CA SER A 36 -15.59 22.38 7.49
C SER A 36 -16.89 22.13 8.25
N ASN A 37 -17.84 21.42 7.63
CA ASN A 37 -19.11 21.08 8.28
C ASN A 37 -18.91 20.20 9.51
N LYS A 38 -18.05 19.17 9.41
CA LYS A 38 -17.72 18.32 10.55
C LYS A 38 -17.01 19.11 11.65
N PHE A 39 -16.03 19.94 11.30
CA PHE A 39 -15.27 20.73 12.27
C PHE A 39 -16.16 21.73 13.03
N GLN A 40 -17.13 22.34 12.35
CA GLN A 40 -18.11 23.21 13.00
C GLN A 40 -18.94 22.45 14.03
N ALA A 41 -19.47 21.28 13.66
CA ALA A 41 -20.21 20.43 14.59
C ALA A 41 -19.37 20.01 15.81
N PHE A 42 -18.06 19.76 15.62
CA PHE A 42 -17.16 19.47 16.74
C PHE A 42 -16.91 20.68 17.62
N HIS A 43 -16.71 21.87 17.05
CA HIS A 43 -16.51 23.09 17.83
C HIS A 43 -17.72 23.39 18.73
N ASP A 44 -18.93 23.16 18.22
CA ASP A 44 -20.17 23.34 19.00
C ASP A 44 -20.26 22.33 20.16
N VAL A 45 -19.76 21.10 19.98
CA VAL A 45 -19.69 20.07 21.03
C VAL A 45 -18.61 20.38 22.08
N LEU A 46 -17.42 20.78 21.64
CA LEU A 46 -16.27 21.04 22.53
C LEU A 46 -16.47 22.26 23.43
N ASN A 47 -17.25 23.27 23.00
CA ASN A 47 -17.57 24.42 23.84
C ASN A 47 -18.60 24.12 24.94
N GLY A 48 -19.26 22.94 24.89
CA GLY A 48 -20.24 22.51 25.89
C GLY A 48 -19.70 21.52 26.93
N GLU A 49 -18.53 20.93 26.71
CA GLU A 49 -17.99 19.84 27.53
C GLU A 49 -16.59 20.19 28.06
N GLU A 50 -16.39 20.09 29.38
CA GLU A 50 -15.10 20.34 30.05
C GLU A 50 -14.11 19.20 29.72
N THR A 51 -13.64 19.22 28.49
CA THR A 51 -12.80 18.20 27.87
C THR A 51 -11.34 18.58 28.02
N THR A 52 -10.49 17.59 28.32
CA THR A 52 -9.05 17.83 28.43
C THR A 52 -8.47 18.13 27.05
N MET A 53 -7.46 19.00 26.98
CA MET A 53 -6.80 19.35 25.70
C MET A 53 -6.32 18.12 24.91
N GLU A 54 -5.90 17.06 25.61
CA GLU A 54 -5.49 15.80 24.99
C GLU A 54 -6.66 15.06 24.32
N SER A 55 -7.84 15.05 24.96
CA SER A 55 -9.04 14.47 24.38
C SER A 55 -9.48 15.24 23.12
N ASN A 56 -9.37 16.57 23.13
CA ASN A 56 -9.71 17.42 21.99
C ASN A 56 -8.79 17.18 20.80
N TRP A 57 -7.48 17.08 21.09
CA TRP A 57 -6.49 16.73 20.06
C TRP A 57 -6.76 15.33 19.46
N LYS A 58 -7.23 14.37 20.26
CA LYS A 58 -7.60 13.04 19.77
C LYS A 58 -8.80 13.11 18.83
N VAL A 59 -9.87 13.81 19.23
CA VAL A 59 -11.08 13.98 18.41
C VAL A 59 -10.76 14.65 17.08
N ILE A 60 -9.94 15.72 17.08
CA ILE A 60 -9.54 16.40 15.84
C ILE A 60 -8.81 15.45 14.88
N LYS A 61 -7.85 14.66 15.38
CA LYS A 61 -7.13 13.67 14.56
C LYS A 61 -8.07 12.62 13.98
N GLU A 62 -9.01 12.12 14.76
CA GLU A 62 -9.99 11.12 14.31
C GLU A 62 -10.93 11.69 13.23
N THR A 63 -11.38 12.92 13.38
CA THR A 63 -12.23 13.63 12.42
C THR A 63 -11.55 13.84 11.07
N ILE A 64 -10.31 14.32 11.08
CA ILE A 64 -9.53 14.51 9.86
C ILE A 64 -9.33 13.15 9.19
N THR A 65 -8.94 12.14 9.96
CA THR A 65 -8.72 10.77 9.46
C THR A 65 -9.99 10.17 8.85
N SER A 66 -11.14 10.32 9.51
CA SER A 66 -12.44 9.87 9.01
C SER A 66 -12.81 10.56 7.70
N THR A 67 -12.63 11.87 7.62
CA THR A 67 -12.94 12.66 6.42
C THR A 67 -12.04 12.28 5.24
N CYS A 68 -10.76 12.03 5.50
CA CYS A 68 -9.84 11.51 4.48
C CYS A 68 -10.28 10.13 3.97
N HIS A 69 -10.74 9.23 4.83
CA HIS A 69 -11.28 7.94 4.38
C HIS A 69 -12.56 8.07 3.54
N GLU A 70 -13.49 8.92 3.96
CA GLU A 70 -14.78 9.11 3.29
C GLU A 70 -14.62 9.70 1.89
N VAL A 71 -13.72 10.69 1.74
CA VAL A 71 -13.58 11.45 0.50
C VAL A 71 -12.47 10.90 -0.39
N LEU A 72 -11.27 10.66 0.17
CA LEU A 72 -10.10 10.24 -0.61
C LEU A 72 -10.03 8.73 -0.79
N GLY A 73 -10.63 7.97 0.13
CA GLY A 73 -10.50 6.52 0.19
C GLY A 73 -9.07 6.05 0.47
N HIS A 74 -8.90 4.75 0.64
CA HIS A 74 -7.55 4.18 0.71
C HIS A 74 -6.87 4.27 -0.65
N GLU A 75 -5.57 4.57 -0.65
CA GLU A 75 -4.74 4.31 -1.82
C GLU A 75 -4.90 2.83 -2.15
N LYS A 76 -5.52 2.55 -3.31
CA LYS A 76 -5.49 1.20 -3.85
C LYS A 76 -4.04 0.96 -4.18
N HIS A 77 -3.38 0.13 -3.37
CA HIS A 77 -2.22 -0.57 -3.87
C HIS A 77 -2.72 -1.31 -5.10
N HIS A 78 -2.40 -0.77 -6.28
CA HIS A 78 -2.32 -1.61 -7.45
C HIS A 78 -1.34 -2.68 -7.02
N ASN A 79 -1.88 -3.81 -6.56
CA ASN A 79 -1.11 -5.02 -6.53
C ASN A 79 -0.59 -5.09 -7.94
N LYS A 80 0.69 -4.79 -8.12
CA LYS A 80 1.37 -5.22 -9.31
C LYS A 80 1.04 -6.69 -9.34
N GLU A 81 0.28 -7.11 -10.33
CA GLU A 81 0.19 -8.50 -10.72
C GLU A 81 1.62 -8.82 -11.20
N ARG A 82 2.55 -8.92 -10.23
CA ARG A 82 3.96 -8.63 -10.45
C ARG A 82 4.71 -9.86 -10.94
N ILE A 83 3.96 -10.82 -11.47
CA ILE A 83 4.46 -12.00 -12.12
C ILE A 83 3.53 -12.20 -13.31
N THR A 84 3.87 -11.60 -14.44
CA THR A 84 3.26 -11.96 -15.71
C THR A 84 3.62 -13.41 -16.03
N VAL A 85 2.76 -14.12 -16.77
CA VAL A 85 3.06 -15.49 -17.24
C VAL A 85 4.41 -15.54 -17.96
N ASP A 86 4.72 -14.51 -18.76
CA ASP A 86 6.03 -14.33 -19.42
C ASP A 86 7.21 -14.27 -18.43
N THR A 87 7.03 -13.65 -17.25
CA THR A 87 8.08 -13.63 -16.21
C THR A 87 8.27 -15.01 -15.58
N LEU A 88 7.19 -15.76 -15.39
CA LEU A 88 7.23 -17.12 -14.84
C LEU A 88 7.89 -18.10 -15.82
N ASP A 89 7.57 -17.98 -17.11
CA ASP A 89 8.17 -18.77 -18.19
C ASP A 89 9.68 -18.51 -18.29
N LYS A 90 10.11 -17.24 -18.25
CA LYS A 90 11.54 -16.88 -18.23
C LYS A 90 12.29 -17.42 -17.01
N ILE A 91 11.63 -17.50 -15.85
CA ILE A 91 12.21 -18.12 -14.65
C ILE A 91 12.34 -19.63 -14.84
N GLN A 92 11.34 -20.27 -15.44
CA GLN A 92 11.35 -21.71 -15.67
C GLN A 92 12.38 -22.10 -16.74
N GLU A 93 12.50 -21.35 -17.84
CA GLU A 93 13.54 -21.56 -18.85
C GLU A 93 14.95 -21.49 -18.27
N ARG A 94 15.22 -20.48 -17.44
CA ARG A 94 16.52 -20.35 -16.75
C ARG A 94 16.81 -21.53 -15.83
N ARG A 95 15.80 -22.10 -15.16
CA ARG A 95 15.94 -23.29 -14.32
C ARG A 95 16.22 -24.54 -15.16
N ASN A 96 15.53 -24.70 -16.28
CA ASN A 96 15.72 -25.85 -17.18
C ASN A 96 17.11 -25.83 -17.81
N LYS A 97 17.60 -24.66 -18.27
CA LYS A 97 18.98 -24.50 -18.79
C LYS A 97 20.02 -24.83 -17.71
N LYS A 98 19.83 -24.35 -16.48
CA LYS A 98 20.72 -24.67 -15.35
C LYS A 98 20.73 -26.16 -15.01
N ALA A 99 19.57 -26.83 -15.07
CA ALA A 99 19.47 -28.26 -14.83
C ALA A 99 20.22 -29.07 -15.89
N ALA A 100 20.03 -28.75 -17.18
CA ALA A 100 20.71 -29.40 -18.29
C ALA A 100 22.24 -29.31 -18.19
N ILE A 101 22.76 -28.13 -17.82
CA ILE A 101 24.20 -27.93 -17.59
C ILE A 101 24.69 -28.75 -16.40
N ASN A 102 23.94 -28.81 -15.30
CA ASN A 102 24.35 -29.54 -14.09
C ASN A 102 24.34 -31.06 -14.28
N THR A 103 23.48 -31.59 -15.14
CA THR A 103 23.39 -33.05 -15.43
C THR A 103 24.36 -33.52 -16.52
N SER A 104 24.98 -32.61 -17.26
CA SER A 104 25.91 -32.95 -18.34
C SER A 104 27.26 -33.47 -17.83
N ARG A 105 27.75 -34.54 -18.45
CA ARG A 105 28.87 -35.35 -17.94
C ARG A 105 30.18 -35.03 -18.65
N THR A 106 30.12 -34.69 -19.93
CA THR A 106 31.31 -34.34 -20.73
C THR A 106 31.38 -32.84 -21.05
N ARG A 107 32.59 -32.36 -21.36
CA ARG A 107 32.83 -30.93 -21.66
C ARG A 107 32.11 -30.47 -22.93
N ALA A 108 31.93 -31.36 -23.90
CA ALA A 108 31.19 -31.11 -25.13
C ALA A 108 29.67 -30.99 -24.89
N GLU A 109 29.10 -31.81 -24.00
CA GLU A 109 27.68 -31.71 -23.61
C GLU A 109 27.39 -30.40 -22.86
N LYS A 110 28.31 -29.96 -21.99
CA LYS A 110 28.21 -28.65 -21.30
C LYS A 110 28.15 -27.49 -22.27
N ALA A 111 29.01 -27.49 -23.30
CA ALA A 111 29.03 -26.45 -24.31
C ALA A 111 27.73 -26.40 -25.13
N LYS A 112 27.15 -27.55 -25.47
CA LYS A 112 25.85 -27.63 -26.17
C LYS A 112 24.67 -27.17 -25.33
N ALA A 113 24.70 -27.41 -24.01
CA ALA A 113 23.63 -26.99 -23.09
C ALA A 113 23.67 -25.49 -22.72
N GLN A 114 24.77 -24.80 -23.02
CA GLN A 114 24.96 -23.36 -22.79
C GLN A 114 24.55 -22.48 -23.97
N ALA A 115 24.43 -23.05 -25.17
CA ALA A 115 23.89 -22.40 -26.37
C ALA A 115 22.36 -22.18 -26.22
#